data_AF-A0A925EIH7-F1
#
_entry.id   AF-A0A925EIH7-F1
#
_cell.length_a   1.000
_cell.length_b   1.000
_cell.length_c   1.000
_cell.angle_alpha   90.00
_cell.angle_beta   90.00
_cell.angle_gamma   90.00
#
_symmetry.space_group_name_H-M   'P 1'
#
loop_
_entity.id
_entity.type
_entity.pdbx_description
1 polymer ?
#
loop_
_entity_poly.entity_id
_entity_poly.type
_entity_poly.pdbx_seq_one_letter_code
_entity_poly.pdbx_strand_id
1 'polypeptide(L)'
;MTLLCPISNLFLNRSWIQNVRALPALPGSVLGWNHAVIHWGGRSCALAPCPRISISFEFQRSDIEPYKDPFIDPHRLPSFQERLELLAVQIIQFGHMEKATAPLLEMAQAIQLMSNPTP
;
A
#
# COMPACT_ATOMS: atom_id res chain seq x y z
N MET A 1 5.55 4.14 13.33
CA MET A 1 4.31 4.63 13.97
C MET A 1 3.28 4.92 12.90
N THR A 2 2.20 4.14 12.86
CA THR A 2 1.00 4.43 12.07
C THR A 2 -0.01 5.10 12.98
N LEU A 3 -0.74 6.09 12.47
CA LEU A 3 -1.69 6.92 13.21
C LEU A 3 -3.12 6.58 12.77
N LEU A 4 -4.11 6.51 13.68
CA LEU A 4 -5.52 6.22 13.35
C LEU A 4 -6.48 7.31 13.86
N CYS A 5 -7.53 7.64 13.09
CA CYS A 5 -8.66 8.51 13.47
C CYS A 5 -9.99 8.04 12.85
N PRO A 6 -11.12 7.95 13.60
CA PRO A 6 -12.44 7.64 13.03
C PRO A 6 -12.97 8.75 12.10
N ILE A 7 -13.68 8.38 11.02
CA ILE A 7 -14.17 9.32 9.99
C ILE A 7 -15.28 10.28 10.47
N SER A 8 -16.06 9.92 11.49
CA SER A 8 -17.34 10.57 11.83
C SER A 8 -17.26 12.06 12.24
N ASN A 9 -16.07 12.66 12.36
CA ASN A 9 -15.87 14.07 12.77
C ASN A 9 -14.82 14.83 11.94
N LEU A 10 -14.45 14.30 10.77
CA LEU A 10 -13.42 14.94 9.96
C LEU A 10 -13.91 16.27 9.37
N PHE A 11 -13.05 17.29 9.49
CA PHE A 11 -13.16 18.63 8.88
C PHE A 11 -14.01 19.70 9.57
N LEU A 12 -14.72 19.41 10.67
CA LEU A 12 -15.50 20.44 11.38
C LEU A 12 -14.71 21.21 12.45
N ASN A 13 -13.68 20.61 13.04
CA ASN A 13 -12.80 21.24 14.04
C ASN A 13 -11.45 20.49 14.12
N ARG A 14 -10.31 21.19 14.24
CA ARG A 14 -8.95 20.60 14.33
C ARG A 14 -8.71 19.72 15.57
N SER A 15 -9.64 19.66 16.53
CA SER A 15 -9.56 18.83 17.73
C SER A 15 -9.36 17.34 17.44
N TRP A 16 -9.78 16.83 16.26
CA TRP A 16 -9.60 15.43 15.87
C TRP A 16 -8.14 14.96 15.90
N ILE A 17 -7.17 15.87 15.70
CA ILE A 17 -5.75 15.52 15.73
C ILE A 17 -5.29 15.05 17.11
N GLN A 18 -5.99 15.45 18.19
CA GLN A 18 -5.71 15.01 19.55
C GLN A 18 -6.21 13.58 19.84
N ASN A 19 -7.12 13.07 19.00
CA ASN A 19 -7.65 11.71 19.12
C ASN A 19 -6.76 10.68 18.41
N VAL A 20 -5.71 11.14 17.74
CA VAL A 20 -4.80 10.31 16.96
C VAL A 20 -3.94 9.45 17.88
N ARG A 21 -3.92 8.14 17.62
CA ARG A 21 -3.16 7.17 18.43
C ARG A 21 -1.98 6.60 17.67
N ALA A 22 -0.83 6.56 18.34
CA ALA A 22 0.35 5.84 17.88
C ALA A 22 0.11 4.32 17.96
N LEU A 23 0.42 3.62 16.87
CA LEU A 23 0.50 2.16 16.86
C LEU A 23 1.97 1.72 16.77
N PRO A 24 2.66 1.52 17.91
CA PRO A 24 3.95 0.83 17.91
C PRO A 24 3.74 -0.65 17.57
N ALA A 25 4.65 -1.20 16.78
CA ALA A 25 4.60 -2.56 16.28
C ALA A 25 6.02 -3.13 16.28
N LEU A 26 6.18 -4.34 16.80
CA LEU A 26 7.42 -5.11 16.67
C LEU A 26 7.49 -5.75 15.28
N PRO A 27 8.69 -6.09 14.77
CA PRO A 27 8.81 -6.90 13.56
C PRO A 27 7.92 -8.14 13.62
N GLY A 28 7.12 -8.38 12.58
CA GLY A 28 6.14 -9.48 12.52
C GLY A 28 4.76 -9.16 13.10
N SER A 29 4.55 -7.99 13.72
CA SER A 29 3.20 -7.57 14.13
C SER A 29 2.32 -7.26 12.92
N VAL A 30 1.05 -7.64 12.99
CA VAL A 30 0.04 -7.29 11.97
C VAL A 30 -0.87 -6.22 12.53
N LEU A 31 -1.03 -5.12 11.80
CA LEU A 31 -2.01 -4.08 12.09
C LEU A 31 -3.09 -4.14 11.01
N GLY A 32 -4.36 -4.05 11.41
CA GLY A 32 -5.50 -4.11 10.51
C GLY A 32 -6.59 -3.13 10.93
N TRP A 33 -7.24 -2.54 9.94
CA TRP A 33 -8.38 -1.64 10.09
C TRP A 33 -9.24 -1.71 8.82
N ASN A 34 -10.47 -1.22 8.88
CA ASN A 34 -11.34 -1.10 7.71
C ASN A 34 -11.19 0.28 7.05
N HIS A 35 -11.86 0.50 5.90
CA HIS A 35 -11.79 1.75 5.16
C HIS A 35 -12.44 2.95 5.89
N ALA A 36 -13.08 2.72 7.05
CA ALA A 36 -13.70 3.77 7.85
C ALA A 36 -12.70 4.45 8.82
N VAL A 37 -11.41 4.10 8.76
CA VAL A 37 -10.36 4.64 9.62
C VAL A 37 -9.36 5.44 8.79
N ILE A 38 -9.22 6.72 9.14
CA ILE A 38 -8.18 7.58 8.59
C ILE A 38 -6.87 7.21 9.22
N HIS A 39 -5.86 6.99 8.39
CA HIS A 39 -4.53 6.64 8.85
C HIS A 39 -3.44 7.20 7.96
N TRP A 40 -2.25 7.31 8.52
CA TRP A 40 -1.05 7.67 7.76
C TRP A 40 0.21 7.15 8.45
N GLY A 41 1.27 7.00 7.66
CA GLY A 41 2.60 6.70 8.18
C GLY A 41 3.19 7.93 8.87
N GLY A 42 3.63 7.77 10.11
CA GLY A 42 4.46 8.78 10.79
C GLY A 42 5.81 8.96 10.08
N ARG A 43 6.42 10.13 10.25
CA ARG A 43 7.75 10.48 9.72
C ARG A 43 8.84 9.55 10.29
N SER A 44 9.87 9.26 9.50
CA SER A 44 11.08 8.58 9.98
C SER A 44 11.83 9.43 11.01
N CYS A 45 12.57 8.79 11.91
CA CYS A 45 13.36 9.46 12.94
C CYS A 45 14.83 9.02 12.82
N ALA A 46 15.75 9.99 12.81
CA ALA A 46 17.18 9.72 12.73
C ALA A 46 17.74 9.02 13.99
N LEU A 47 16.99 9.07 15.10
CA LEU A 47 17.31 8.36 16.34
C LEU A 47 16.90 6.88 16.31
N ALA A 48 16.17 6.44 15.29
CA ALA A 48 15.80 5.04 15.16
C ALA A 48 17.04 4.20 14.82
N PRO A 49 17.28 3.06 15.51
CA PRO A 49 18.47 2.24 15.28
C PRO A 49 18.45 1.52 13.93
N CYS A 50 17.28 1.41 13.29
CA CYS A 50 17.11 0.77 12.00
C CYS A 50 15.99 1.46 11.19
N PRO A 51 16.01 1.33 9.85
CA PRO A 51 14.88 1.75 9.01
C PRO A 51 13.58 1.03 9.37
N ARG A 52 12.45 1.70 9.19
CA ARG A 52 11.12 1.07 9.31
C ARG A 52 10.70 0.52 7.96
N ILE A 53 10.49 -0.79 7.88
CA ILE A 53 9.94 -1.48 6.72
C ILE A 53 8.53 -1.97 7.07
N SER A 54 7.57 -1.76 6.20
CA SER A 54 6.20 -2.25 6.34
C SER A 54 5.70 -2.75 4.98
N ILE A 55 4.86 -3.79 5.01
CA ILE A 55 4.16 -4.31 3.84
C ILE A 55 2.67 -4.15 4.13
N SER A 56 1.92 -3.59 3.18
CA SER A 56 0.49 -3.33 3.31
C SER A 56 -0.27 -4.17 2.27
N PHE A 57 -1.40 -4.71 2.68
CA PHE A 57 -2.34 -5.42 1.81
C PHE A 57 -3.74 -4.82 2.01
N GLU A 58 -4.46 -4.63 0.91
CA GLU A 58 -5.86 -4.25 0.95
C GLU A 58 -6.72 -5.43 0.50
N PHE A 59 -7.77 -5.72 1.26
CA PHE A 59 -8.73 -6.77 0.96
C PHE A 59 -10.09 -6.14 0.71
N GLN A 60 -10.74 -6.56 -0.37
CA GLN A 60 -12.12 -6.23 -0.67
C GLN A 60 -12.96 -7.50 -0.66
N ARG A 61 -14.27 -7.34 -0.45
CA ARG A 61 -15.20 -8.47 -0.59
C ARG A 61 -15.19 -8.96 -2.04
N SER A 62 -15.27 -10.26 -2.25
CA SER A 62 -15.27 -10.88 -3.57
C SER A 62 -16.62 -10.83 -4.29
N ASP A 63 -17.69 -10.42 -3.58
CA ASP A 63 -19.05 -10.34 -4.11
C ASP A 63 -19.45 -8.93 -4.58
N ILE A 64 -18.47 -8.03 -4.70
CA ILE A 64 -18.63 -6.69 -5.26
C ILE A 64 -17.63 -6.48 -6.38
N GLU A 65 -17.94 -5.55 -7.28
CA GLU A 65 -17.05 -5.20 -8.38
C GLU A 65 -15.70 -4.71 -7.86
N PRO A 66 -14.56 -5.19 -8.42
CA PRO A 66 -13.26 -4.74 -7.97
C PRO A 66 -13.04 -3.23 -8.13
N TYR A 67 -12.51 -2.59 -7.09
CA TYR A 67 -12.13 -1.18 -7.17
C TYR A 67 -10.90 -0.95 -8.05
N LYS A 68 -10.04 -1.96 -8.17
CA LYS A 68 -8.80 -1.87 -8.92
C LYS A 68 -8.32 -3.24 -9.40
N ASP A 69 -7.89 -3.28 -10.65
CA ASP A 69 -7.19 -4.42 -11.23
C ASP A 69 -5.66 -4.31 -11.07
N PRO A 70 -4.95 -5.45 -11.04
CA PRO A 70 -5.49 -6.82 -11.07
C PRO A 70 -6.03 -7.28 -9.71
N PHE A 71 -7.22 -7.88 -9.70
CA PHE A 71 -7.77 -8.58 -8.54
C PHE A 71 -7.18 -9.99 -8.42
N ILE A 72 -6.69 -10.36 -7.23
CA ILE A 72 -6.04 -11.64 -6.97
C ILE A 72 -6.87 -12.51 -6.02
N ASP A 73 -6.94 -13.81 -6.30
CA ASP A 73 -7.48 -14.79 -5.36
C ASP A 73 -6.50 -14.98 -4.19
N PRO A 74 -6.87 -14.61 -2.94
CA PRO A 74 -5.98 -14.70 -1.79
C PRO A 74 -5.62 -16.14 -1.39
N HIS A 75 -6.34 -17.15 -1.89
CA HIS A 75 -6.06 -18.56 -1.63
C HIS A 75 -5.14 -19.20 -2.66
N ARG A 76 -4.81 -18.49 -3.73
CA ARG A 76 -3.93 -18.95 -4.80
C ARG A 76 -2.61 -18.21 -4.74
N LEU A 77 -1.52 -18.96 -4.69
CA LEU A 77 -0.19 -18.37 -4.86
C LEU A 77 -0.01 -17.95 -6.33
N PRO A 78 0.24 -16.67 -6.63
CA PRO A 78 0.50 -16.25 -8.01
C PRO A 78 1.79 -16.90 -8.52
N SER A 79 1.81 -17.25 -9.80
CA SER A 79 2.99 -17.75 -10.51
C SER A 79 4.13 -16.72 -10.48
N PHE A 80 5.35 -17.15 -10.82
CA PHE A 80 6.47 -16.22 -10.88
C PHE A 80 6.21 -15.05 -11.83
N GLN A 81 5.61 -15.33 -12.98
CA GLN A 81 5.26 -14.32 -13.97
C GLN A 81 4.22 -13.33 -13.42
N GLU A 82 3.11 -13.81 -12.85
CA GLU A 82 2.09 -12.95 -12.24
C GLU A 82 2.66 -12.09 -11.10
N ARG A 83 3.61 -12.61 -10.31
CA ARG A 83 4.30 -11.82 -9.28
C ARG A 83 5.14 -10.69 -9.87
N LEU A 84 5.86 -10.93 -10.97
CA LEU A 84 6.60 -9.87 -11.67
C LEU A 84 5.67 -8.80 -12.22
N GLU A 85 4.53 -9.20 -12.76
CA GLU A 85 3.52 -8.29 -13.30
C GLU A 85 2.91 -7.43 -12.21
N LEU A 86 2.52 -8.03 -11.08
CA LEU A 86 2.05 -7.32 -9.89
C LEU A 86 3.09 -6.31 -9.40
N LEU A 87 4.37 -6.70 -9.31
CA LEU A 87 5.45 -5.79 -8.92
C LEU A 87 5.59 -4.62 -9.91
N ALA A 88 5.49 -4.89 -11.21
CA ALA A 88 5.57 -3.86 -12.24
C ALA A 88 4.42 -2.83 -12.11
N VAL A 89 3.18 -3.30 -11.89
CA VAL A 89 2.03 -2.41 -11.63
C VAL A 89 2.30 -1.52 -10.42
N GLN A 90 2.83 -2.09 -9.33
CA GLN A 90 3.14 -1.32 -8.12
C GLN A 90 4.26 -0.30 -8.34
N ILE A 91 5.34 -0.66 -9.03
CA ILE A 91 6.44 0.26 -9.36
C ILE A 91 5.94 1.45 -10.18
N ILE A 92 5.09 1.21 -11.18
CA ILE A 92 4.54 2.28 -12.01
C ILE A 92 3.58 3.14 -11.19
N GLN A 93 2.66 2.53 -10.45
CA GLN A 93 1.68 3.24 -9.62
C GLN A 93 2.36 4.13 -8.59
N PHE A 94 3.37 3.61 -7.88
CA PHE A 94 3.97 4.27 -6.73
C PHE A 94 5.28 5.00 -7.04
N GLY A 95 5.82 4.85 -8.25
CA GLY A 95 7.12 5.40 -8.63
C GLY A 95 7.23 6.92 -8.47
N HIS A 96 6.11 7.64 -8.63
CA HIS A 96 6.03 9.08 -8.42
C HIS A 96 6.15 9.50 -6.95
N MET A 97 5.78 8.63 -6.00
CA MET A 97 5.88 8.90 -4.56
C MET A 97 7.25 8.49 -4.00
N GLU A 98 7.76 7.34 -4.44
CA GLU A 98 8.95 6.69 -3.88
C GLU A 98 10.26 7.04 -4.63
N LYS A 99 10.20 7.98 -5.60
CA LYS A 99 11.34 8.35 -6.46
C LYS A 99 11.98 7.13 -7.14
N ALA A 100 11.16 6.29 -7.76
CA ALA A 100 11.68 5.16 -8.52
C ALA A 100 12.69 5.63 -9.57
N THR A 101 13.79 4.89 -9.73
CA THR A 101 14.82 5.22 -10.72
C THR A 101 14.29 4.99 -12.12
N ALA A 102 14.79 5.75 -13.11
CA ALA A 102 14.38 5.57 -14.51
C ALA A 102 14.56 4.11 -15.00
N PRO A 103 15.69 3.41 -14.72
CA PRO A 103 15.82 2.01 -15.13
C PRO A 103 14.78 1.07 -14.51
N LEU A 104 14.35 1.33 -13.27
CA LEU A 104 13.35 0.52 -12.59
C LEU A 104 11.96 0.73 -13.21
N LEU A 105 11.63 1.97 -13.58
CA LEU A 105 10.39 2.31 -14.28
C LEU A 105 10.35 1.71 -15.69
N GLU A 106 11.44 1.83 -16.45
CA GLU A 106 11.57 1.25 -17.79
C GLU A 106 11.40 -0.27 -17.76
N MET A 107 12.04 -0.95 -16.79
CA MET A 107 11.87 -2.38 -16.60
C MET A 107 10.40 -2.75 -16.29
N ALA A 108 9.74 -2.02 -15.39
CA ALA A 108 8.35 -2.28 -15.05
C ALA A 108 7.41 -2.07 -16.26
N GLN A 109 7.66 -1.03 -17.06
CA GLN A 109 6.91 -0.78 -18.29
C GLN A 109 7.11 -1.88 -19.33
N ALA A 110 8.35 -2.37 -19.50
CA ALA A 110 8.64 -3.49 -20.39
C ALA A 110 7.89 -4.76 -19.98
N ILE A 111 7.85 -5.08 -18.68
CA ILE A 111 7.08 -6.21 -18.16
C ILE A 111 5.59 -6.06 -18.51
N GLN A 112 4.99 -4.87 -18.30
CA GLN A 112 3.57 -4.63 -18.60
C GLN A 112 3.24 -4.78 -20.10
N LEU A 113 4.13 -4.35 -20.99
CA LEU A 113 3.95 -4.50 -22.44
C LEU A 113 4.00 -5.97 -22.89
N MET A 114 4.77 -6.81 -22.21
CA MET A 114 4.87 -8.24 -22.51
C MET A 114 3.62 -9.02 -22.05
N SER A 115 2.96 -8.55 -20.99
CA SER A 115 1.79 -9.19 -20.39
C SER A 115 0.47 -8.87 -21.13
N ASN A 116 0.41 -7.73 -21.81
CA ASN A 116 -0.71 -7.33 -22.67
C ASN A 116 -0.19 -7.09 -24.09
N PRO A 117 -0.06 -8.12 -24.96
CA PRO A 117 0.23 -7.86 -26.36
C PRO A 117 -0.90 -7.00 -26.92
N THR A 118 -0.59 -5.78 -27.36
CA THR A 118 -1.50 -4.96 -28.16
C THR A 118 -2.11 -5.81 -29.28
N PRO A 119 -3.42 -5.66 -29.59
CA PRO A 119 -4.04 -6.37 -30.71
C PRO A 119 -3.35 -6.05 -32.05
#